data_AF-A0A958ES09-F1
#
_entry.id   AF-A0A958ES09-F1
#
_cell.length_a   1.000
_cell.length_b   1.000
_cell.length_c   1.000
_cell.angle_alpha   90.00
_cell.angle_beta   90.00
_cell.angle_gamma   90.00
#
_symmetry.space_group_name_H-M   'P 1'
#
loop_
_entity.id
_entity.type
_entity.pdbx_description
1 polymer ?
#
loop_
_entity_poly.entity_id
_entity_poly.type
_entity_poly.pdbx_seq_one_letter_code
_entity_poly.pdbx_strand_id
1 'polypeptide(L)'
;MSKLPFFIVLFLLQIGYSPAQKISLEDDISDGYLDEFSKPEAAFILSGVNDPDSLEFYISWYHDLVDHINTLSLDYSNPVQSAHTVFMYLHTTWLQTYALESTTLTDIVKNKEYNCVAATILFNLISEDLNWDVEAFETPTHVYTIFNNFGRDLMVENTSSMGFDIMRNLKNYSNYLASFYPQKDVLKIGLDKLYYYENSNGRIISNTELLGLLAYNRAYLAKKTNNFQAAYDYVLLAQQFNRDSRSNVNFEIGLYYVWGRELFRESQFIRAFDVFADGFYRYPDNEDFRNNTVSALFNSLMHTWQVKDWAESSRLLAESEKLDIFADKDIKNLESYLMNWDRYFAAIADNTSRQQARKYLQGLAGK
;
A
#
# COMPACT_ATOMS: atom_id res chain seq x y z
N MET A 1 -58.19 20.13 -51.05
CA MET A 1 -57.25 18.97 -51.12
C MET A 1 -55.92 19.40 -50.52
N SER A 2 -55.70 19.20 -49.22
CA SER A 2 -54.42 19.46 -48.56
C SER A 2 -53.94 18.17 -47.90
N LYS A 3 -52.81 17.65 -48.36
CA LYS A 3 -52.17 16.43 -47.86
C LYS A 3 -51.43 16.74 -46.55
N LEU A 4 -51.74 16.02 -45.47
CA LEU A 4 -50.93 15.98 -44.25
C LEU A 4 -49.71 15.08 -44.51
N PRO A 5 -48.49 15.44 -44.06
CA PRO A 5 -47.36 14.53 -44.10
C PRO A 5 -47.34 13.67 -42.82
N PHE A 6 -47.10 12.38 -43.02
CA PHE A 6 -46.93 11.37 -41.98
C PHE A 6 -45.47 11.41 -41.51
N PHE A 7 -45.20 11.90 -40.30
CA PHE A 7 -43.88 11.82 -39.69
C PHE A 7 -43.74 10.48 -38.96
N ILE A 8 -42.88 9.61 -39.49
CA ILE A 8 -42.42 8.41 -38.79
C ILE A 8 -41.34 8.84 -37.80
N VAL A 9 -41.64 8.79 -36.50
CA VAL A 9 -40.66 8.94 -35.43
C VAL A 9 -39.98 7.59 -35.23
N LEU A 10 -38.73 7.47 -35.68
CA LEU A 10 -37.87 6.36 -35.33
C LEU A 10 -37.37 6.56 -33.90
N PHE A 11 -37.85 5.72 -32.96
CA PHE A 11 -37.26 5.59 -31.64
C PHE A 11 -35.95 4.80 -31.77
N LEU A 12 -34.81 5.48 -31.75
CA LEU A 12 -33.52 4.87 -31.49
C LEU A 12 -33.48 4.53 -29.98
N LEU A 13 -33.66 3.26 -29.64
CA LEU A 13 -33.34 2.74 -28.32
C LEU A 13 -31.83 2.89 -28.13
N GLN A 14 -31.41 3.92 -27.41
CA GLN A 14 -30.08 3.95 -26.79
C GLN A 14 -30.09 2.88 -25.71
N ILE A 15 -29.51 1.72 -26.01
CA ILE A 15 -29.10 0.76 -24.98
C ILE A 15 -28.07 1.50 -24.14
N GLY A 16 -28.47 1.91 -22.94
CA GLY A 16 -27.54 2.45 -21.94
C GLY A 16 -26.57 1.34 -21.59
N TYR A 17 -25.35 1.41 -22.15
CA TYR A 17 -24.21 0.74 -21.55
C TYR A 17 -24.00 1.39 -20.19
N SER A 18 -24.41 0.72 -19.12
CA SER A 18 -23.86 1.00 -17.80
C SER A 18 -22.37 0.70 -17.91
N PRO A 19 -21.45 1.65 -17.65
CA PRO A 19 -20.05 1.29 -17.51
C PRO A 19 -19.97 0.15 -16.47
N ALA A 20 -19.28 -0.92 -16.81
CA ALA A 20 -19.05 -2.04 -15.91
C ALA A 20 -18.52 -1.48 -14.59
N GLN A 21 -19.16 -1.87 -13.48
CA GLN A 21 -18.75 -1.44 -12.15
C GLN A 21 -17.30 -1.92 -11.93
N LYS A 22 -16.39 -0.97 -11.78
CA LYS A 22 -14.97 -1.27 -11.56
C LYS A 22 -14.82 -1.90 -10.18
N ILE A 23 -14.10 -3.02 -10.10
CA ILE A 23 -13.83 -3.69 -8.83
C ILE A 23 -12.82 -2.86 -8.03
N SER A 24 -13.10 -2.66 -6.74
CA SER A 24 -12.31 -1.87 -5.79
C SER A 24 -12.24 -2.61 -4.46
N LEU A 25 -11.10 -2.58 -3.79
CA LEU A 25 -10.91 -3.20 -2.47
C LEU A 25 -10.94 -2.19 -1.33
N GLU A 26 -10.93 -0.90 -1.64
CA GLU A 26 -10.84 0.20 -0.69
C GLU A 26 -11.97 0.16 0.35
N ASP A 27 -13.20 -0.16 -0.08
CA ASP A 27 -14.35 -0.23 0.81
C ASP A 27 -14.30 -1.50 1.69
N ASP A 28 -13.98 -2.66 1.07
CA ASP A 28 -13.84 -3.97 1.74
C ASP A 28 -12.80 -3.89 2.86
N ILE A 29 -11.57 -3.45 2.56
CA ILE A 29 -10.47 -3.40 3.53
C ILE A 29 -10.51 -2.20 4.49
N SER A 30 -11.48 -1.28 4.35
CA SER A 30 -11.49 -0.01 5.09
C SER A 30 -11.56 -0.17 6.61
N ASP A 31 -12.15 -1.27 7.10
CA ASP A 31 -12.26 -1.61 8.51
C ASP A 31 -11.15 -2.59 8.99
N GLY A 32 -10.24 -2.96 8.10
CA GLY A 32 -9.13 -3.88 8.33
C GLY A 32 -9.46 -5.35 8.11
N TYR A 33 -10.68 -5.67 7.67
CA TYR A 33 -11.10 -7.03 7.33
C TYR A 33 -11.32 -7.17 5.83
N LEU A 34 -11.19 -8.40 5.31
CA LEU A 34 -11.48 -8.71 3.92
C LEU A 34 -12.63 -9.71 3.94
N ASP A 35 -13.85 -9.24 3.74
CA ASP A 35 -15.08 -10.01 3.91
C ASP A 35 -16.00 -9.99 2.68
N GLU A 36 -15.86 -9.02 1.77
CA GLU A 36 -16.53 -9.04 0.47
C GLU A 36 -15.80 -9.91 -0.55
N PHE A 37 -14.47 -9.86 -0.58
CA PHE A 37 -13.64 -10.65 -1.48
C PHE A 37 -12.85 -11.75 -0.74
N SER A 38 -12.70 -12.91 -1.36
CA SER A 38 -11.74 -13.91 -0.87
C SER A 38 -10.29 -13.42 -1.04
N LYS A 39 -9.35 -13.99 -0.29
CA LYS A 39 -7.93 -13.63 -0.42
C LYS A 39 -7.36 -13.85 -1.84
N PRO A 40 -7.70 -14.95 -2.57
CA PRO A 40 -7.32 -15.09 -3.97
C PRO A 40 -7.91 -14.00 -4.86
N GLU A 41 -9.19 -13.63 -4.69
CA GLU A 41 -9.81 -12.53 -5.43
C GLU A 41 -9.09 -11.21 -5.18
N ALA A 42 -8.89 -10.85 -3.91
CA ALA A 42 -8.16 -9.65 -3.54
C ALA A 42 -6.73 -9.65 -4.10
N ALA A 43 -6.03 -10.79 -4.08
CA ALA A 43 -4.69 -10.90 -4.66
C ALA A 43 -4.66 -10.63 -6.17
N PHE A 44 -5.67 -11.10 -6.93
CA PHE A 44 -5.78 -10.79 -8.36
C PHE A 44 -6.22 -9.35 -8.62
N ILE A 45 -7.12 -8.79 -7.82
CA ILE A 45 -7.53 -7.38 -7.93
C ILE A 45 -6.33 -6.47 -7.66
N LEU A 46 -5.55 -6.76 -6.61
CA LEU A 46 -4.28 -6.09 -6.31
C LEU A 46 -3.20 -6.36 -7.35
N SER A 47 -3.33 -7.41 -8.15
CA SER A 47 -2.49 -7.66 -9.32
C SER A 47 -2.92 -6.88 -10.57
N GLY A 48 -3.97 -6.05 -10.47
CA GLY A 48 -4.42 -5.17 -11.54
C GLY A 48 -5.64 -5.66 -12.31
N VAL A 49 -6.28 -6.74 -11.89
CA VAL A 49 -7.53 -7.24 -12.48
C VAL A 49 -8.70 -6.39 -11.98
N ASN A 50 -9.39 -5.69 -12.87
CA ASN A 50 -10.36 -4.66 -12.47
C ASN A 50 -11.74 -4.79 -13.14
N ASP A 51 -11.94 -5.82 -13.95
CA ASP A 51 -13.22 -6.19 -14.54
C ASP A 51 -13.62 -7.62 -14.09
N PRO A 52 -14.94 -7.90 -13.94
CA PRO A 52 -15.42 -9.19 -13.45
C PRO A 52 -15.04 -10.40 -14.31
N ASP A 53 -15.13 -10.27 -15.64
CA ASP A 53 -14.86 -11.39 -16.56
C ASP A 53 -13.38 -11.83 -16.45
N SER A 54 -12.45 -10.87 -16.38
CA SER A 54 -11.04 -11.17 -16.16
C SER A 54 -10.79 -11.77 -14.78
N LEU A 55 -11.49 -11.31 -13.73
CA LEU A 55 -11.35 -11.86 -12.39
C LEU A 55 -11.78 -13.33 -12.35
N GLU A 56 -12.94 -13.66 -12.95
CA GLU A 56 -13.44 -15.03 -13.05
C GLU A 56 -12.41 -15.95 -13.72
N PHE A 57 -11.75 -15.50 -14.79
CA PHE A 57 -10.70 -16.26 -15.47
C PHE A 57 -9.54 -16.63 -14.52
N TYR A 58 -9.01 -15.66 -13.76
CA TYR A 58 -7.87 -15.93 -12.86
C TYR A 58 -8.26 -16.77 -11.65
N ILE A 59 -9.49 -16.60 -11.15
CA ILE A 59 -10.02 -17.42 -10.07
C ILE A 59 -10.23 -18.86 -10.52
N SER A 60 -10.76 -19.08 -11.73
CA SER A 60 -10.84 -20.42 -12.31
C SER A 60 -9.46 -21.06 -12.43
N TRP A 61 -8.45 -20.31 -12.91
CA TRP A 61 -7.08 -20.80 -12.97
C TRP A 61 -6.54 -21.21 -11.60
N TYR A 62 -6.81 -20.41 -10.57
CA TYR A 62 -6.37 -20.68 -9.21
C TYR A 62 -7.04 -21.94 -8.64
N HIS A 63 -8.35 -22.10 -8.83
CA HIS A 63 -9.06 -23.32 -8.44
C HIS A 63 -8.54 -24.56 -9.17
N ASP A 64 -8.32 -24.48 -10.49
CA ASP A 64 -7.75 -25.59 -11.26
C ASP A 64 -6.35 -25.98 -10.75
N LEU A 65 -5.55 -25.00 -10.31
CA LEU A 65 -4.25 -25.22 -9.70
C LEU A 65 -4.37 -25.95 -8.36
N VAL A 66 -5.26 -25.50 -7.47
CA VAL A 66 -5.50 -26.15 -6.16
C VAL A 66 -6.05 -27.56 -6.35
N ASP A 67 -6.99 -27.75 -7.27
CA ASP A 67 -7.54 -29.07 -7.62
C ASP A 67 -6.45 -30.01 -8.13
N HIS A 68 -5.57 -29.52 -9.00
CA HIS A 68 -4.43 -30.31 -9.46
C HIS A 68 -3.49 -30.67 -8.30
N ILE A 69 -3.19 -29.73 -7.41
CA ILE A 69 -2.35 -29.97 -6.23
C ILE A 69 -2.97 -31.04 -5.32
N ASN A 70 -4.28 -31.06 -5.14
CA ASN A 70 -4.99 -32.11 -4.40
C ASN A 70 -4.82 -33.51 -5.02
N THR A 71 -4.51 -33.61 -6.31
CA THR A 71 -4.18 -34.89 -6.96
C THR A 71 -2.75 -35.38 -6.68
N LEU A 72 -1.87 -34.53 -6.14
CA LEU A 72 -0.45 -34.84 -5.86
C LEU A 72 -0.27 -35.72 -4.60
N SER A 73 -1.02 -36.82 -4.46
CA SER A 73 -0.83 -37.85 -3.40
C SER A 73 -0.28 -37.32 -2.06
N LEU A 74 -0.91 -36.28 -1.51
CA LEU A 74 -0.42 -35.57 -0.33
C LEU A 74 -0.57 -36.45 0.91
N ASP A 75 0.47 -36.50 1.73
CA ASP A 75 0.45 -37.19 3.01
C ASP A 75 0.05 -36.19 4.10
N TYR A 76 -1.24 -36.17 4.45
CA TYR A 76 -1.79 -35.32 5.51
C TYR A 76 -1.26 -35.68 6.91
N SER A 77 -0.68 -36.88 7.09
CA SER A 77 0.01 -37.23 8.34
C SER A 77 1.42 -36.63 8.42
N ASN A 78 1.94 -36.14 7.30
CA ASN A 78 3.23 -35.47 7.19
C ASN A 78 3.09 -34.15 6.40
N PRO A 79 2.45 -33.13 6.98
CA PRO A 79 2.17 -31.86 6.30
C PRO A 79 3.44 -31.16 5.81
N VAL A 80 4.58 -31.34 6.49
CA VAL A 80 5.87 -30.77 6.04
C VAL A 80 6.34 -31.37 4.72
N GLN A 81 6.25 -32.69 4.56
CA GLN A 81 6.60 -33.34 3.30
C GLN A 81 5.63 -32.96 2.18
N SER A 82 4.33 -32.87 2.50
CA SER A 82 3.31 -32.42 1.56
C SER A 82 3.53 -30.98 1.11
N ALA A 83 3.81 -30.07 2.02
CA ALA A 83 4.16 -28.68 1.72
C ALA A 83 5.43 -28.58 0.86
N HIS A 84 6.44 -29.41 1.11
CA HIS A 84 7.62 -29.49 0.26
C HIS A 84 7.28 -29.99 -1.16
N THR A 85 6.39 -30.97 -1.29
CA THR A 85 5.92 -31.45 -2.60
C THR A 85 5.21 -30.33 -3.37
N VAL A 86 4.32 -29.58 -2.72
CA VAL A 86 3.64 -28.42 -3.31
C VAL A 86 4.64 -27.35 -3.72
N PHE A 87 5.56 -27.01 -2.83
CA PHE A 87 6.63 -26.04 -3.08
C PHE A 87 7.45 -26.39 -4.33
N MET A 88 7.90 -27.65 -4.43
CA MET A 88 8.66 -28.12 -5.58
C MET A 88 7.82 -28.11 -6.86
N TYR A 89 6.55 -28.52 -6.78
CA TYR A 89 5.65 -28.46 -7.92
C TYR A 89 5.52 -27.04 -8.47
N LEU A 90 5.30 -26.05 -7.60
CA LEU A 90 5.21 -24.64 -7.99
C LEU A 90 6.50 -24.18 -8.69
N HIS A 91 7.68 -24.44 -8.13
CA HIS A 91 8.95 -24.08 -8.75
C HIS A 91 9.25 -24.78 -10.08
N THR A 92 8.71 -25.98 -10.31
CA THR A 92 8.87 -26.67 -11.59
C THR A 92 7.89 -26.20 -12.66
N THR A 93 6.71 -25.69 -12.29
CA THR A 93 5.58 -25.50 -13.22
C THR A 93 5.14 -24.05 -13.40
N TRP A 94 5.21 -23.25 -12.33
CA TRP A 94 4.63 -21.90 -12.26
C TRP A 94 5.66 -20.82 -11.91
N LEU A 95 6.55 -21.09 -10.96
CA LEU A 95 7.59 -20.17 -10.49
C LEU A 95 8.92 -20.48 -11.21
N GLN A 96 8.96 -20.25 -12.52
CA GLN A 96 10.10 -20.66 -13.36
C GLN A 96 11.18 -19.59 -13.45
N THR A 97 10.79 -18.32 -13.65
CA THR A 97 11.75 -17.22 -13.86
C THR A 97 11.59 -16.17 -12.76
N TYR A 98 12.62 -15.99 -11.93
CA TYR A 98 12.64 -14.88 -10.99
C TYR A 98 12.90 -13.57 -11.76
N ALA A 99 12.01 -12.61 -11.58
CA ALA A 99 12.11 -11.28 -12.17
C ALA A 99 11.60 -10.24 -11.16
N LEU A 100 12.49 -9.34 -10.72
CA LEU A 100 12.19 -8.35 -9.67
C LEU A 100 10.97 -7.47 -10.01
N GLU A 101 10.76 -7.22 -11.30
CA GLU A 101 9.68 -6.38 -11.83
C GLU A 101 8.37 -7.15 -12.05
N SER A 102 8.41 -8.49 -12.06
CA SER A 102 7.25 -9.36 -12.23
C SER A 102 6.59 -9.55 -10.87
N THR A 103 5.79 -8.55 -10.53
CA THR A 103 5.41 -8.23 -9.17
C THR A 103 4.00 -8.66 -8.80
N THR A 104 3.29 -9.32 -9.73
CA THR A 104 1.88 -9.65 -9.61
C THR A 104 1.62 -11.14 -9.79
N LEU A 105 0.47 -11.64 -9.29
CA LEU A 105 0.05 -13.02 -9.59
C LEU A 105 -0.28 -13.21 -11.06
N THR A 106 -0.71 -12.16 -11.78
CA THR A 106 -1.00 -12.28 -13.21
C THR A 106 0.25 -12.58 -14.04
N ASP A 107 1.44 -12.15 -13.59
CA ASP A 107 2.72 -12.48 -14.23
C ASP A 107 3.06 -13.97 -14.11
N ILE A 108 2.71 -14.59 -12.97
CA ILE A 108 2.88 -16.03 -12.76
C ILE A 108 1.99 -16.80 -13.75
N VAL A 109 0.73 -16.40 -13.88
CA VAL A 109 -0.23 -17.08 -14.76
C VAL A 109 0.19 -16.97 -16.23
N LYS A 110 0.56 -15.76 -16.66
CA LYS A 110 0.84 -15.47 -18.08
C LYS A 110 2.24 -15.87 -18.52
N ASN A 111 3.24 -15.55 -17.70
CA ASN A 111 4.64 -15.56 -18.10
C ASN A 111 5.49 -16.55 -17.30
N LYS A 112 4.95 -17.15 -16.23
CA LYS A 112 5.71 -17.97 -15.27
C LYS A 112 6.83 -17.20 -14.56
N GLU A 113 6.65 -15.88 -14.50
CA GLU A 113 7.59 -14.96 -13.86
C GLU A 113 7.08 -14.56 -12.48
N TYR A 114 7.98 -14.37 -11.53
CA TYR A 114 7.64 -14.08 -10.15
C TYR A 114 8.73 -13.28 -9.43
N ASN A 115 8.33 -12.63 -8.34
CA ASN A 115 9.23 -12.08 -7.34
C ASN A 115 8.94 -12.69 -5.96
N CYS A 116 9.62 -12.20 -4.90
CA CYS A 116 9.46 -12.70 -3.54
C CYS A 116 8.03 -12.59 -3.02
N VAL A 117 7.38 -11.45 -3.25
CA VAL A 117 6.02 -11.18 -2.78
C VAL A 117 5.01 -12.10 -3.48
N ALA A 118 5.00 -12.12 -4.82
CA ALA A 118 4.03 -12.90 -5.58
C ALA A 118 4.14 -14.41 -5.32
N ALA A 119 5.37 -14.94 -5.19
CA ALA A 119 5.57 -16.35 -4.87
C ALA A 119 5.16 -16.71 -3.43
N THR A 120 5.43 -15.83 -2.46
CA THR A 120 5.03 -16.03 -1.07
C THR A 120 3.51 -16.02 -0.94
N ILE A 121 2.84 -15.07 -1.60
CA ILE A 121 1.36 -15.01 -1.65
C ILE A 121 0.78 -16.28 -2.25
N LEU A 122 1.25 -16.70 -3.43
CA LEU A 122 0.71 -17.89 -4.07
C LEU A 122 0.85 -19.13 -3.19
N PHE A 123 2.01 -19.31 -2.56
CA PHE A 123 2.25 -20.45 -1.67
C PHE A 123 1.39 -20.39 -0.40
N ASN A 124 1.23 -19.21 0.20
CA ASN A 124 0.41 -19.05 1.40
C ASN A 124 -1.08 -19.28 1.12
N LEU A 125 -1.61 -18.75 0.01
CA LEU A 125 -3.00 -18.96 -0.38
C LEU A 125 -3.30 -20.45 -0.58
N ILE A 126 -2.45 -21.16 -1.34
CA ILE A 126 -2.61 -22.60 -1.57
C ILE A 126 -2.53 -23.37 -0.25
N SER A 127 -1.58 -23.00 0.63
CA SER A 127 -1.42 -23.66 1.93
C SER A 127 -2.65 -23.46 2.81
N GLU A 128 -3.23 -22.25 2.81
CA GLU A 128 -4.46 -21.94 3.55
C GLU A 128 -5.65 -22.77 3.03
N ASP A 129 -5.82 -22.91 1.72
CA ASP A 129 -6.87 -23.76 1.13
C ASP A 129 -6.68 -25.26 1.40
N LEU A 130 -5.44 -25.70 1.62
CA LEU A 130 -5.09 -27.04 2.08
C LEU A 130 -5.25 -27.21 3.61
N ASN A 131 -5.75 -26.20 4.31
CA ASN A 131 -5.89 -26.13 5.77
C ASN A 131 -4.55 -26.29 6.52
N TRP A 132 -3.47 -25.76 5.94
CA TRP A 132 -2.18 -25.64 6.62
C TRP A 132 -2.05 -24.29 7.29
N ASP A 133 -1.53 -24.31 8.51
CA ASP A 133 -1.27 -23.11 9.30
C ASP A 133 -0.01 -22.43 8.76
N VAL A 134 -0.21 -21.30 8.08
CA VAL A 134 0.86 -20.49 7.50
C VAL A 134 0.64 -19.02 7.79
N GLU A 135 1.75 -18.34 8.03
CA GLU A 135 1.82 -16.89 8.13
C GLU A 135 2.92 -16.37 7.20
N ALA A 136 3.02 -15.05 7.04
CA ALA A 136 4.17 -14.45 6.41
C ALA A 136 5.11 -13.82 7.45
N PHE A 137 6.39 -13.76 7.12
CA PHE A 137 7.37 -13.01 7.89
C PHE A 137 7.93 -11.92 6.99
N GLU A 138 7.67 -10.66 7.33
CA GLU A 138 8.19 -9.50 6.60
C GLU A 138 9.46 -9.00 7.28
N THR A 139 10.51 -8.80 6.50
CA THR A 139 11.75 -8.15 6.93
C THR A 139 11.98 -6.88 6.11
N PRO A 140 12.95 -6.03 6.48
CA PRO A 140 13.20 -4.79 5.73
C PRO A 140 13.57 -4.99 4.25
N THR A 141 14.10 -6.16 3.88
CA THR A 141 14.49 -6.43 2.49
C THR A 141 13.69 -7.54 1.81
N HIS A 142 12.89 -8.31 2.55
CA HIS A 142 12.35 -9.56 2.04
C HIS A 142 11.05 -10.01 2.73
N VAL A 143 10.43 -11.06 2.19
CA VAL A 143 9.26 -11.71 2.77
C VAL A 143 9.33 -13.22 2.61
N TYR A 144 8.85 -13.95 3.61
CA TYR A 144 8.90 -15.41 3.72
C TYR A 144 7.55 -15.98 4.12
N THR A 145 7.37 -17.28 3.92
CA THR A 145 6.34 -18.04 4.63
C THR A 145 6.90 -18.63 5.92
N ILE A 146 6.14 -18.52 7.01
CA ILE A 146 6.29 -19.36 8.19
C ILE A 146 5.26 -20.47 8.08
N PHE A 147 5.74 -21.71 8.01
CA PHE A 147 4.89 -22.89 8.01
C PHE A 147 4.85 -23.50 9.42
N ASN A 148 3.70 -23.44 10.07
CA ASN A 148 3.49 -23.87 11.43
C ASN A 148 3.09 -25.36 11.45
N ASN A 149 3.84 -26.20 12.16
CA ASN A 149 3.48 -27.62 12.32
C ASN A 149 3.79 -28.16 13.72
N PHE A 150 2.75 -28.22 14.57
CA PHE A 150 2.73 -28.87 15.90
C PHE A 150 4.02 -28.70 16.73
N GLY A 151 4.52 -27.46 16.83
CA GLY A 151 5.66 -27.08 17.67
C GLY A 151 6.98 -26.85 16.93
N ARG A 152 6.97 -26.89 15.59
CA ARG A 152 8.09 -26.44 14.77
C ARG A 152 7.62 -25.48 13.69
N ASP A 153 8.28 -24.33 13.64
CA ASP A 153 8.11 -23.35 12.59
C ASP A 153 9.17 -23.62 11.52
N LEU A 154 8.74 -23.75 10.26
CA LEU A 154 9.64 -23.85 9.13
C LEU A 154 9.57 -22.56 8.33
N MET A 155 10.71 -21.89 8.19
CA MET A 155 10.83 -20.77 7.27
C MET A 155 11.02 -21.28 5.84
N VAL A 156 10.14 -20.83 4.94
CA VAL A 156 10.16 -21.15 3.52
C VAL A 156 10.44 -19.86 2.76
N GLU A 157 11.51 -19.90 1.98
CA GLU A 157 11.94 -18.85 1.05
C GLU A 157 11.42 -19.16 -0.35
N ASN A 158 10.36 -18.48 -0.77
CA ASN A 158 9.63 -18.80 -2.00
C ASN A 158 10.31 -18.30 -3.29
N THR A 159 11.46 -17.64 -3.20
CA THR A 159 12.21 -17.16 -4.38
C THR A 159 13.13 -18.20 -5.01
N SER A 160 13.43 -19.29 -4.31
CA SER A 160 14.40 -20.29 -4.74
C SER A 160 13.87 -21.68 -4.53
N SER A 161 14.07 -22.58 -5.51
CA SER A 161 13.72 -24.00 -5.36
C SER A 161 14.47 -24.74 -4.23
N MET A 162 15.49 -24.12 -3.62
CA MET A 162 16.19 -24.62 -2.44
C MET A 162 15.73 -23.97 -1.12
N GLY A 163 14.70 -23.13 -1.18
CA GLY A 163 14.27 -22.27 -0.06
C GLY A 163 13.37 -22.94 0.97
N PHE A 164 13.00 -24.21 0.77
CA PHE A 164 12.19 -24.93 1.75
C PHE A 164 13.02 -25.34 2.98
N ASP A 165 12.59 -24.94 4.19
CA ASP A 165 13.33 -25.12 5.44
C ASP A 165 14.74 -24.49 5.39
N ILE A 166 14.80 -23.15 5.22
CA ILE A 166 16.06 -22.40 5.03
C ILE A 166 17.09 -22.63 6.14
N MET A 167 16.65 -23.03 7.34
CA MET A 167 17.52 -23.34 8.46
C MET A 167 18.47 -24.50 8.16
N ARG A 168 18.08 -25.43 7.28
CA ARG A 168 18.95 -26.50 6.78
C ARG A 168 20.03 -26.01 5.82
N ASN A 169 19.86 -24.83 5.23
CA ASN A 169 20.73 -24.27 4.21
C ASN A 169 21.20 -22.83 4.52
N LEU A 170 21.26 -22.49 5.81
CA LEU A 170 21.43 -21.13 6.32
C LEU A 170 22.66 -20.40 5.73
N LYS A 171 23.76 -21.12 5.49
CA LYS A 171 24.98 -20.55 4.91
C LYS A 171 24.76 -20.04 3.48
N ASN A 172 24.15 -20.87 2.63
CA ASN A 172 23.86 -20.47 1.25
C ASN A 172 22.81 -19.36 1.22
N TYR A 173 21.84 -19.43 2.13
CA TYR A 173 20.85 -18.39 2.28
C TYR A 173 21.46 -17.05 2.71
N SER A 174 22.39 -17.05 3.66
CA SER A 174 23.06 -15.82 4.09
C SER A 174 23.86 -15.18 2.96
N ASN A 175 24.44 -15.98 2.05
CA ASN A 175 25.09 -15.46 0.82
C ASN A 175 24.09 -14.81 -0.13
N TYR A 176 22.89 -15.38 -0.27
CA TYR A 176 21.81 -14.79 -1.06
C TYR A 176 21.35 -13.45 -0.46
N LEU A 177 21.10 -13.42 0.87
CA LEU A 177 20.74 -12.20 1.59
C LEU A 177 21.75 -11.06 1.40
N ALA A 178 23.05 -11.39 1.37
CA ALA A 178 24.10 -10.41 1.20
C ALA A 178 23.99 -9.58 -0.10
N SER A 179 23.26 -10.08 -1.11
CA SER A 179 23.02 -9.35 -2.37
C SER A 179 22.04 -8.17 -2.22
N PHE A 180 21.22 -8.16 -1.18
CA PHE A 180 20.28 -7.06 -0.88
C PHE A 180 20.87 -5.97 0.01
N TYR A 181 22.09 -6.18 0.51
CA TYR A 181 22.76 -5.27 1.43
C TYR A 181 23.96 -4.59 0.77
N PRO A 182 24.22 -3.30 1.07
CA PRO A 182 25.48 -2.68 0.71
C PRO A 182 26.66 -3.47 1.29
N GLN A 183 27.72 -3.67 0.50
CA GLN A 183 28.87 -4.49 0.91
C GLN A 183 29.48 -4.06 2.25
N LYS A 184 29.52 -2.74 2.53
CA LYS A 184 30.00 -2.19 3.80
C LYS A 184 29.18 -2.68 5.01
N ASP A 185 27.87 -2.88 4.84
CA ASP A 185 26.96 -3.28 5.90
C ASP A 185 27.07 -4.79 6.14
N VAL A 186 27.18 -5.58 5.07
CA VAL A 186 27.49 -7.02 5.17
C VAL A 186 28.79 -7.26 5.92
N LEU A 187 29.84 -6.49 5.64
CA LEU A 187 31.14 -6.59 6.34
C LEU A 187 31.04 -6.20 7.82
N LYS A 188 30.19 -5.23 8.15
CA LYS A 188 29.97 -4.76 9.53
C LYS A 188 29.17 -5.76 10.36
N ILE A 189 28.12 -6.33 9.77
CA ILE A 189 27.24 -7.30 10.43
C ILE A 189 27.92 -8.66 10.56
N GLY A 190 28.61 -9.09 9.49
CA GLY A 190 29.15 -10.43 9.33
C GLY A 190 28.13 -11.36 8.66
N LEU A 191 28.60 -12.14 7.69
CA LEU A 191 27.75 -13.05 6.89
C LEU A 191 27.02 -14.09 7.76
N ASP A 192 27.68 -14.59 8.80
CA ASP A 192 27.15 -15.56 9.77
C ASP A 192 26.02 -14.99 10.64
N LYS A 193 25.95 -13.66 10.78
CA LYS A 193 24.94 -12.96 11.58
C LYS A 193 23.87 -12.28 10.74
N LEU A 194 24.05 -12.18 9.42
CA LEU A 194 23.18 -11.42 8.53
C LEU A 194 21.72 -11.88 8.61
N TYR A 195 21.49 -13.20 8.62
CA TYR A 195 20.15 -13.76 8.80
C TYR A 195 19.50 -13.35 10.13
N TYR A 196 20.22 -13.46 11.25
CA TYR A 196 19.69 -13.07 12.55
C TYR A 196 19.45 -11.57 12.65
N TYR A 197 20.31 -10.77 12.02
CA TYR A 197 20.13 -9.32 11.92
C TYR A 197 18.87 -8.98 11.12
N GLU A 198 18.70 -9.54 9.92
CA GLU A 198 17.50 -9.35 9.09
C GLU A 198 16.23 -9.71 9.88
N ASN A 199 16.22 -10.89 10.49
CA ASN A 199 15.05 -11.37 11.23
C ASN A 199 14.77 -10.59 12.50
N SER A 200 15.79 -10.04 13.18
CA SER A 200 15.57 -9.20 14.36
C SER A 200 14.86 -7.87 14.04
N ASN A 201 14.83 -7.48 12.76
CA ASN A 201 14.11 -6.31 12.27
C ASN A 201 12.81 -6.69 11.53
N GLY A 202 12.49 -7.98 11.48
CA GLY A 202 11.28 -8.50 10.85
C GLY A 202 10.10 -8.63 11.82
N ARG A 203 8.94 -8.95 11.26
CA ARG A 203 7.73 -9.25 12.01
C ARG A 203 6.89 -10.31 11.30
N ILE A 204 6.12 -11.06 12.07
CA ILE A 204 5.05 -11.91 11.53
C ILE A 204 3.94 -10.98 11.04
N ILE A 205 3.40 -11.29 9.86
CA ILE A 205 2.24 -10.63 9.25
C ILE A 205 1.23 -11.69 8.82
N SER A 206 -0.05 -11.36 8.92
CA SER A 206 -1.14 -12.20 8.43
C SER A 206 -1.11 -12.32 6.90
N ASN A 207 -1.80 -13.34 6.36
CA ASN A 207 -1.98 -13.46 4.91
C ASN A 207 -2.76 -12.27 4.32
N THR A 208 -3.62 -11.59 5.09
CA THR A 208 -4.27 -10.35 4.67
C THR A 208 -3.28 -9.19 4.57
N GLU A 209 -2.43 -8.99 5.60
CA GLU A 209 -1.36 -7.97 5.56
C GLU A 209 -0.37 -8.23 4.41
N LEU A 210 -0.08 -9.50 4.12
CA LEU A 210 0.78 -9.90 3.01
C LEU A 210 0.26 -9.39 1.65
N LEU A 211 -1.07 -9.36 1.45
CA LEU A 211 -1.67 -8.82 0.22
C LEU A 211 -1.32 -7.34 0.01
N GLY A 212 -1.18 -6.55 1.09
CA GLY A 212 -0.75 -5.15 1.01
C GLY A 212 0.58 -4.96 0.27
N LEU A 213 1.46 -5.97 0.26
CA LEU A 213 2.72 -5.91 -0.48
C LEU A 213 2.52 -5.93 -2.02
N LEU A 214 1.40 -6.45 -2.54
CA LEU A 214 1.03 -6.31 -3.95
C LEU A 214 0.63 -4.86 -4.30
N ALA A 215 -0.05 -4.17 -3.40
CA ALA A 215 -0.35 -2.75 -3.57
C ALA A 215 0.96 -1.93 -3.62
N TYR A 216 1.92 -2.21 -2.73
CA TYR A 216 3.24 -1.59 -2.81
C TYR A 216 3.95 -1.87 -4.12
N ASN A 217 3.94 -3.11 -4.61
CA ASN A 217 4.49 -3.45 -5.92
C ASN A 217 3.90 -2.58 -7.05
N ARG A 218 2.59 -2.36 -7.05
CA ARG A 218 1.95 -1.42 -8.00
C ARG A 218 2.37 0.02 -7.78
N ALA A 219 2.57 0.43 -6.53
CA ALA A 219 3.12 1.74 -6.21
C ALA A 219 4.53 1.92 -6.80
N TYR A 220 5.40 0.90 -6.72
CA TYR A 220 6.74 0.93 -7.34
C TYR A 220 6.65 1.10 -8.86
N LEU A 221 5.78 0.34 -9.54
CA LEU A 221 5.59 0.45 -10.99
C LEU A 221 5.04 1.83 -11.40
N ALA A 222 4.05 2.35 -10.66
CA ALA A 222 3.51 3.69 -10.88
C ALA A 222 4.58 4.77 -10.66
N LYS A 223 5.40 4.67 -9.61
CA LYS A 223 6.50 5.59 -9.35
C LYS A 223 7.58 5.54 -10.44
N LYS A 224 7.90 4.35 -10.95
CA LYS A 224 8.88 4.16 -12.04
C LYS A 224 8.46 4.86 -13.34
N THR A 225 7.16 5.02 -13.56
CA THR A 225 6.58 5.77 -14.67
C THR A 225 6.29 7.24 -14.34
N ASN A 226 6.78 7.74 -13.20
CA ASN A 226 6.50 9.07 -12.65
C ASN A 226 5.01 9.37 -12.44
N ASN A 227 4.15 8.36 -12.37
CA ASN A 227 2.76 8.54 -11.98
C ASN A 227 2.66 8.56 -10.45
N PHE A 228 3.12 9.66 -9.85
CA PHE A 228 3.24 9.81 -8.40
C PHE A 228 1.89 9.80 -7.69
N GLN A 229 0.83 10.33 -8.32
CA GLN A 229 -0.52 10.24 -7.78
C GLN A 229 -0.96 8.78 -7.63
N ALA A 230 -0.88 7.98 -8.70
CA ALA A 230 -1.25 6.57 -8.62
C ALA A 230 -0.36 5.80 -7.63
N ALA A 231 0.94 6.13 -7.59
CA ALA A 231 1.85 5.53 -6.62
C ALA A 231 1.42 5.82 -5.17
N TYR A 232 1.02 7.06 -4.89
CA TYR A 232 0.54 7.49 -3.58
C TYR A 232 -0.79 6.81 -3.23
N ASP A 233 -1.73 6.73 -4.17
CA ASP A 233 -3.02 6.03 -3.98
C ASP A 233 -2.81 4.54 -3.66
N TYR A 234 -1.88 3.87 -4.35
CA TYR A 234 -1.53 2.49 -4.02
C TYR A 234 -0.84 2.34 -2.67
N VAL A 235 -0.04 3.31 -2.23
CA VAL A 235 0.53 3.32 -0.87
C VAL A 235 -0.58 3.46 0.18
N LEU A 236 -1.56 4.35 -0.03
CA LEU A 236 -2.70 4.47 0.87
C LEU A 236 -3.52 3.17 0.92
N LEU A 237 -3.76 2.51 -0.21
CA LEU A 237 -4.40 1.20 -0.23
C LEU A 237 -3.57 0.16 0.51
N ALA A 238 -2.26 0.09 0.25
CA ALA A 238 -1.36 -0.85 0.91
C ALA A 238 -1.38 -0.70 2.43
N GLN A 239 -1.50 0.53 2.93
CA GLN A 239 -1.58 0.83 4.35
C GLN A 239 -2.83 0.32 5.04
N GLN A 240 -3.94 0.19 4.31
CA GLN A 240 -5.17 -0.38 4.86
C GLN A 240 -5.01 -1.88 5.12
N PHE A 241 -4.24 -2.57 4.27
CA PHE A 241 -3.85 -3.97 4.50
C PHE A 241 -2.73 -4.12 5.53
N ASN A 242 -1.65 -3.33 5.39
CA ASN A 242 -0.41 -3.45 6.14
C ASN A 242 0.12 -2.07 6.52
N ARG A 243 -0.36 -1.55 7.65
CA ARG A 243 0.03 -0.24 8.17
C ARG A 243 1.49 -0.15 8.64
N ASP A 244 2.07 -1.26 9.07
CA ASP A 244 3.43 -1.32 9.62
C ASP A 244 4.39 -2.12 8.72
N SER A 245 4.38 -1.81 7.42
CA SER A 245 5.25 -2.50 6.45
C SER A 245 6.71 -2.10 6.67
N ARG A 246 7.53 -3.09 7.05
CA ARG A 246 8.97 -2.92 7.29
C ARG A 246 9.77 -2.79 5.99
N SER A 247 9.32 -3.46 4.93
CA SER A 247 10.01 -3.49 3.64
C SER A 247 9.86 -2.18 2.84
N ASN A 248 8.82 -1.39 3.13
CA ASN A 248 8.46 -0.23 2.30
C ASN A 248 8.78 1.14 2.87
N VAL A 249 9.34 1.22 4.10
CA VAL A 249 9.64 2.50 4.78
C VAL A 249 10.40 3.48 3.90
N ASN A 250 11.52 3.06 3.31
CA ASN A 250 12.35 3.93 2.48
C ASN A 250 11.66 4.35 1.19
N PHE A 251 10.83 3.46 0.62
CA PHE A 251 10.07 3.76 -0.59
C PHE A 251 9.04 4.85 -0.34
N GLU A 252 8.27 4.73 0.74
CA GLU A 252 7.26 5.71 1.13
C GLU A 252 7.86 7.06 1.44
N ILE A 253 8.92 7.09 2.26
CA ILE A 253 9.64 8.34 2.58
C ILE A 253 10.05 9.01 1.26
N GLY A 254 10.68 8.26 0.36
CA GLY A 254 11.09 8.76 -0.95
C GLY A 254 9.93 9.25 -1.82
N LEU A 255 8.79 8.55 -1.81
CA LEU A 255 7.59 8.91 -2.55
C LEU A 255 6.98 10.21 -2.00
N TYR A 256 6.75 10.31 -0.69
CA TYR A 256 6.20 11.51 -0.04
C TYR A 256 7.04 12.75 -0.35
N TYR A 257 8.38 12.64 -0.34
CA TYR A 257 9.24 13.76 -0.72
C TYR A 257 9.13 14.15 -2.19
N VAL A 258 9.16 13.18 -3.10
CA VAL A 258 9.15 13.49 -4.53
C VAL A 258 7.78 14.04 -4.92
N TRP A 259 6.71 13.38 -4.49
CA TRP A 259 5.35 13.79 -4.82
C TRP A 259 4.94 15.09 -4.16
N GLY A 260 5.17 15.24 -2.85
CA GLY A 260 4.86 16.47 -2.13
C GLY A 260 5.62 17.67 -2.70
N ARG A 261 6.89 17.50 -3.12
CA ARG A 261 7.66 18.59 -3.75
C ARG A 261 7.16 18.94 -5.16
N GLU A 262 6.72 17.96 -5.93
CA GLU A 262 6.12 18.20 -7.25
C GLU A 262 4.85 19.04 -7.10
N LEU A 263 3.93 18.61 -6.24
CA LEU A 263 2.72 19.37 -5.90
C LEU A 263 3.03 20.78 -5.41
N PHE A 264 4.03 20.93 -4.54
CA PHE A 264 4.44 22.23 -4.03
C PHE A 264 4.96 23.14 -5.15
N ARG A 265 5.79 22.62 -6.07
CA ARG A 265 6.31 23.37 -7.23
C ARG A 265 5.20 23.80 -8.19
N GLU A 266 4.16 22.99 -8.32
CA GLU A 266 2.96 23.29 -9.10
C GLU A 266 1.98 24.24 -8.37
N SER A 267 2.36 24.77 -7.21
CA SER A 267 1.51 25.60 -6.35
C SER A 267 0.23 24.92 -5.87
N GLN A 268 0.19 23.58 -5.90
CA GLN A 268 -0.89 22.77 -5.34
C GLN A 268 -0.65 22.57 -3.83
N PHE A 269 -0.55 23.68 -3.10
CA PHE A 269 -0.06 23.70 -1.71
C PHE A 269 -0.91 22.86 -0.75
N ILE A 270 -2.23 22.81 -0.96
CA ILE A 270 -3.14 22.03 -0.12
C ILE A 270 -2.84 20.54 -0.25
N ARG A 271 -2.75 20.03 -1.49
CA ARG A 271 -2.39 18.64 -1.74
C ARG A 271 -0.97 18.32 -1.28
N ALA A 272 -0.05 19.26 -1.45
CA ALA A 272 1.32 19.11 -0.94
C ALA A 272 1.32 19.00 0.59
N PHE A 273 0.49 19.79 1.29
CA PHE A 273 0.30 19.68 2.73
C PHE A 273 -0.23 18.30 3.10
N ASP A 274 -1.28 17.80 2.44
CA ASP A 274 -1.86 16.49 2.76
C ASP A 274 -0.81 15.36 2.63
N VAL A 275 0.01 15.37 1.56
CA VAL A 275 1.08 14.36 1.34
C VAL A 275 2.20 14.47 2.38
N PHE A 276 2.65 15.68 2.72
CA PHE A 276 3.70 15.84 3.74
C PHE A 276 3.18 15.58 5.15
N ALA A 277 1.92 15.91 5.44
CA ALA A 277 1.24 15.61 6.68
C ALA A 277 1.11 14.10 6.90
N ASP A 278 0.71 13.34 5.87
CA ASP A 278 0.71 11.87 5.91
C ASP A 278 2.13 11.33 6.19
N GLY A 279 3.14 11.84 5.47
CA GLY A 279 4.53 11.48 5.71
C GLY A 279 5.02 11.78 7.13
N PHE A 280 4.65 12.92 7.70
CA PHE A 280 5.01 13.28 9.08
C PHE A 280 4.24 12.44 10.11
N TYR A 281 2.95 12.19 9.90
CA TYR A 281 2.15 11.35 10.76
C TYR A 281 2.75 9.95 10.91
N ARG A 282 3.28 9.41 9.82
CA ARG A 282 3.88 8.09 9.80
C ARG A 282 5.33 8.05 10.26
N TYR A 283 6.09 9.09 9.93
CA TYR A 283 7.52 9.20 10.24
C TYR A 283 7.81 10.48 11.03
N PRO A 284 7.31 10.60 12.28
CA PRO A 284 7.39 11.84 13.05
C PRO A 284 8.83 12.23 13.41
N ASP A 285 9.75 11.27 13.48
CA ASP A 285 11.17 11.51 13.73
C ASP A 285 11.89 12.13 12.53
N ASN A 286 11.25 12.21 11.37
CA ASN A 286 11.79 12.84 10.18
C ASN A 286 11.47 14.35 10.17
N GLU A 287 12.40 15.15 10.67
CA GLU A 287 12.27 16.61 10.78
C GLU A 287 11.99 17.31 9.44
N ASP A 288 12.46 16.75 8.33
CA ASP A 288 12.23 17.34 7.01
C ASP A 288 10.75 17.25 6.62
N PHE A 289 10.02 16.21 7.02
CA PHE A 289 8.56 16.17 6.82
C PHE A 289 7.88 17.27 7.61
N ARG A 290 8.22 17.46 8.89
CA ARG A 290 7.70 18.57 9.70
C ARG A 290 7.89 19.91 8.99
N ASN A 291 9.11 20.19 8.54
CA ASN A 291 9.46 21.44 7.87
C ASN A 291 8.70 21.64 6.55
N ASN A 292 8.56 20.58 5.76
CA ASN A 292 7.82 20.61 4.50
C ASN A 292 6.31 20.77 4.73
N THR A 293 5.73 20.10 5.72
CA THR A 293 4.32 20.24 6.11
C THR A 293 4.02 21.67 6.54
N VAL A 294 4.83 22.27 7.43
CA VAL A 294 4.67 23.67 7.86
C VAL A 294 4.80 24.63 6.68
N SER A 295 5.75 24.40 5.77
CA SER A 295 5.93 25.23 4.58
C SER A 295 4.73 25.15 3.65
N ALA A 296 4.22 23.95 3.38
CA ALA A 296 3.02 23.73 2.58
C ALA A 296 1.79 24.37 3.23
N LEU A 297 1.61 24.20 4.54
CA LEU A 297 0.54 24.82 5.32
C LEU A 297 0.50 26.33 5.12
N PHE A 298 1.60 27.06 5.38
CA PHE A 298 1.56 28.52 5.29
C PHE A 298 1.25 29.04 3.88
N ASN A 299 1.69 28.33 2.83
CA ASN A 299 1.33 28.66 1.46
C ASN A 299 -0.15 28.36 1.18
N SER A 300 -0.69 27.25 1.69
CA SER A 300 -2.12 26.92 1.64
C SER A 300 -2.98 27.94 2.38
N LEU A 301 -2.57 28.36 3.57
CA LEU A 301 -3.25 29.38 4.36
C LEU A 301 -3.26 30.73 3.63
N MET A 302 -2.14 31.12 3.01
CA MET A 302 -2.10 32.33 2.18
C MET A 302 -3.06 32.23 0.99
N HIS A 303 -3.08 31.09 0.29
CA HIS A 303 -3.96 30.86 -0.86
C HIS A 303 -5.45 30.93 -0.46
N THR A 304 -5.85 30.17 0.56
CA THR A 304 -7.22 30.16 1.10
C THR A 304 -7.66 31.54 1.60
N TRP A 305 -6.76 32.35 2.19
CA TRP A 305 -7.05 33.74 2.52
C TRP A 305 -7.30 34.63 1.30
N GLN A 306 -6.59 34.42 0.20
CA GLN A 306 -6.79 35.19 -1.04
C GLN A 306 -8.16 34.90 -1.64
N VAL A 307 -8.58 33.63 -1.66
CA VAL A 307 -9.89 33.21 -2.20
C VAL A 307 -11.03 33.26 -1.18
N LYS A 308 -10.73 33.65 0.07
CA LYS A 308 -11.67 33.70 1.20
C LYS A 308 -12.34 32.35 1.52
N ASP A 309 -11.59 31.26 1.42
CA ASP A 309 -12.02 29.92 1.82
C ASP A 309 -11.64 29.62 3.27
N TRP A 310 -12.52 30.00 4.19
CA TRP A 310 -12.35 29.72 5.62
C TRP A 310 -12.50 28.24 5.95
N ALA A 311 -13.38 27.52 5.23
CA ALA A 311 -13.65 26.11 5.54
C ALA A 311 -12.36 25.29 5.37
N GLU A 312 -11.65 25.51 4.27
CA GLU A 312 -10.38 24.84 4.01
C GLU A 312 -9.26 25.32 4.95
N SER A 313 -9.22 26.63 5.25
CA SER A 313 -8.29 27.17 6.26
C SER A 313 -8.47 26.47 7.61
N SER A 314 -9.72 26.32 8.05
CA SER A 314 -10.06 25.69 9.33
C SER A 314 -9.76 24.20 9.33
N ARG A 315 -9.95 23.48 8.22
CA ARG A 315 -9.54 22.07 8.09
C ARG A 315 -8.03 21.92 8.31
N LEU A 316 -7.24 22.69 7.56
CA LEU A 316 -5.78 22.66 7.61
C LEU A 316 -5.24 23.00 9.02
N LEU A 317 -5.84 23.99 9.68
CA LEU A 317 -5.49 24.36 11.07
C LEU A 317 -5.81 23.23 12.06
N ALA A 318 -6.99 22.64 11.97
CA ALA A 318 -7.39 21.53 12.84
C ALA A 318 -6.47 20.31 12.68
N GLU A 319 -6.06 20.02 11.44
CA GLU A 319 -5.14 18.92 11.16
C GLU A 319 -3.74 19.21 11.69
N SER A 320 -3.23 20.42 11.44
CA SER A 320 -1.92 20.84 11.95
C SER A 320 -1.84 20.88 13.48
N GLU A 321 -2.96 21.20 14.15
CA GLU A 321 -3.05 21.13 15.61
C GLU A 321 -2.90 19.69 16.12
N LYS A 322 -3.53 18.71 15.46
CA LYS A 322 -3.41 17.28 15.81
C LYS A 322 -2.00 16.75 15.59
N LEU A 323 -1.30 17.24 14.57
CA LEU A 323 0.07 16.83 14.26
C LEU A 323 1.12 17.47 15.18
N ASP A 324 0.76 18.53 15.92
CA ASP A 324 1.69 19.27 16.80
C ASP A 324 3.00 19.72 16.12
N ILE A 325 2.87 20.26 14.90
CA ILE A 325 4.01 20.57 14.01
C ILE A 325 4.61 21.97 14.21
N PHE A 326 4.08 22.80 15.09
CA PHE A 326 4.47 24.22 15.20
C PHE A 326 5.67 24.46 16.12
N ALA A 327 6.54 25.40 15.74
CA ALA A 327 7.50 26.03 16.65
C ALA A 327 7.04 27.44 17.02
N ASP A 328 7.68 28.07 18.01
CA ASP A 328 7.34 29.43 18.50
C ASP A 328 7.24 30.48 17.38
N LYS A 329 8.12 30.39 16.37
CA LYS A 329 8.11 31.30 15.22
C LYS A 329 6.85 31.12 14.36
N ASP A 330 6.34 29.89 14.26
CA ASP A 330 5.19 29.53 13.43
C ASP A 330 3.90 29.99 14.13
N ILE A 331 3.85 29.87 15.45
CA ILE A 331 2.74 30.37 16.30
C ILE A 331 2.47 31.86 16.02
N LYS A 332 3.51 32.71 16.02
CA LYS A 332 3.37 34.16 15.73
C LYS A 332 2.82 34.46 14.34
N ASN A 333 3.21 33.66 13.34
CA ASN A 333 2.70 33.80 11.98
C ASN A 333 1.22 33.41 11.90
N LEU A 334 0.82 32.34 12.60
CA LEU A 334 -0.57 31.92 12.69
C LEU A 334 -1.45 32.92 13.43
N GLU A 335 -0.97 33.52 14.51
CA GLU A 335 -1.69 34.59 15.22
C GLU A 335 -2.02 35.74 14.26
N SER A 336 -1.01 36.21 13.51
CA SER A 336 -1.19 37.29 12.53
C SER A 336 -2.21 36.91 11.44
N TYR A 337 -2.15 35.67 10.96
CA TYR A 337 -3.09 35.12 9.99
C TYR A 337 -4.53 35.07 10.52
N LEU A 338 -4.73 34.52 11.71
CA LEU A 338 -6.05 34.39 12.35
C LEU A 338 -6.64 35.75 12.75
N MET A 339 -5.82 36.72 13.15
CA MET A 339 -6.28 38.10 13.38
C MET A 339 -6.80 38.77 12.10
N ASN A 340 -6.28 38.41 10.93
CA ASN A 340 -6.82 38.90 9.65
C ASN A 340 -8.21 38.31 9.38
N TRP A 341 -8.39 37.02 9.64
CA TRP A 341 -9.68 36.35 9.56
C TRP A 341 -10.71 36.90 10.55
N ASP A 342 -10.35 37.10 11.84
CA ASP A 342 -11.26 37.70 12.83
C ASP A 342 -11.78 39.07 12.37
N ARG A 343 -10.88 39.92 11.84
CA ARG A 343 -11.24 41.24 11.31
C ARG A 343 -12.14 41.14 10.08
N TYR A 344 -11.84 40.21 9.17
CA TYR A 344 -12.65 39.98 7.99
C TYR A 344 -14.07 39.52 8.36
N PHE A 345 -14.21 38.51 9.23
CA PHE A 345 -15.50 38.02 9.68
C PHE A 345 -16.29 39.06 10.46
N ALA A 346 -15.61 39.92 11.24
CA ALA A 346 -16.24 41.07 11.88
C ALA A 346 -16.85 42.03 10.85
N ALA A 347 -16.14 42.30 9.75
CA ALA A 347 -16.59 43.21 8.70
C ALA A 347 -17.79 42.67 7.91
N ILE A 348 -17.87 41.36 7.69
CA ILE A 348 -18.98 40.71 6.98
C ILE A 348 -20.09 40.18 7.91
N ALA A 349 -19.99 40.46 9.22
CA ALA A 349 -20.93 40.00 10.25
C ALA A 349 -21.11 38.46 10.35
N ASP A 350 -20.08 37.68 10.00
CA ASP A 350 -20.07 36.22 10.20
C ASP A 350 -19.57 35.88 11.61
N ASN A 351 -20.49 35.85 12.57
CA ASN A 351 -20.14 35.58 13.97
C ASN A 351 -19.66 34.15 14.23
N THR A 352 -20.12 33.18 13.44
CA THR A 352 -19.76 31.76 13.63
C THR A 352 -18.30 31.52 13.27
N SER A 353 -17.89 31.91 12.07
CA SER A 353 -16.50 31.77 11.62
C SER A 353 -15.56 32.63 12.45
N ARG A 354 -16.02 33.82 12.87
CA ARG A 354 -15.28 34.68 13.81
C ARG A 354 -15.00 33.99 15.13
N GLN A 355 -16.00 33.32 15.72
CA GLN A 355 -15.83 32.59 16.97
C GLN A 355 -14.85 31.43 16.81
N GLN A 356 -14.88 30.71 15.68
CA GLN A 356 -13.91 29.66 15.38
C GLN A 356 -12.48 30.20 15.27
N ALA A 357 -12.26 31.28 14.51
CA ALA A 357 -10.94 31.91 14.40
C ALA A 357 -10.39 32.35 15.76
N ARG A 358 -11.25 32.91 16.63
CA ARG A 358 -10.89 33.28 18.00
C ARG A 358 -10.54 32.09 18.88
N LYS A 359 -11.23 30.96 18.70
CA LYS A 359 -10.92 29.72 19.42
C LYS A 359 -9.50 29.26 19.09
N TYR A 360 -9.11 29.27 17.81
CA TYR A 360 -7.73 28.96 17.42
C TYR A 360 -6.72 29.95 18.02
N LEU A 361 -6.99 31.26 17.98
CA LEU A 361 -6.13 32.28 18.61
C LEU A 361 -5.92 32.02 20.11
N GLN A 362 -6.98 31.68 20.83
CA GLN A 362 -6.90 31.36 22.26
C GLN A 362 -6.09 30.09 22.52
N GLY A 363 -6.23 29.07 21.66
CA GLY A 363 -5.44 27.84 21.74
C GLY A 363 -3.95 28.08 21.52
N LEU A 364 -3.59 28.99 20.62
CA LEU A 364 -2.19 29.37 20.37
C LEU A 364 -1.56 30.11 21.55
N ALA A 365 -2.30 30.96 22.25
CA ALA A 365 -1.78 31.72 23.40
C ALA A 365 -1.41 30.86 24.62
N GLY A 366 -1.79 29.57 24.63
CA GLY A 366 -1.48 28.60 25.68
C GLY A 366 -0.34 27.64 25.35
N LYS A 367 0.23 27.70 24.14
CA LYS A 367 1.43 26.99 23.71
C LYS A 367 2.61 27.95 23.74
#